data_AF-A0AAD4D7A6-F1
#
_entry.id   AF-A0AAD4D7A6-F1
#
_cell.length_a   1.000
_cell.length_b   1.000
_cell.length_c   1.000
_cell.angle_alpha   90.00
_cell.angle_beta   90.00
_cell.angle_gamma   90.00
#
_symmetry.space_group_name_H-M   'P 1'
#
loop_
_entity.id
_entity.type
_entity.pdbx_description
1 polymer ?
#
loop_
_entity_poly.entity_id
_entity_poly.type
_entity_poly.pdbx_seq_one_letter_code
_entity_poly.pdbx_strand_id
1 'polypeptide(L)'
;KAARGGDVNTTEFLTSEDQILLKRRTFALKRSTLPPIVTHNMADDSKDPVLNQLRRLSLFNHPSDRVKVVFHPEFLNSNNPLFGLDYEEFVRGCHLGVFPSYYEPWGYTPAECTVMGVPSITTNLSGFGCFMDDNIVDSSEYGIYIVDRRMKSVEESIQQLSDQMLMFCNKTRRQRINQRNRTERLSDLLDWKRMGLEYIKARQLALRRAYPDSFDDDYFGAVDESVDGQPRAKVPNPRSAPGSPRIRTPLEGADNELTFANMSISDREKYLSYKMQGHDDDDSDLQIRIPFRRQSTQEAAFSEGHFTPSHEEVIAAKENIASVGVAAAQAQYKDKMNGTNGIYSSATATSSGSSAFNGKGYQQ
;
A
#
# COMPACT_ATOMS: atom_id res chain seq x y z
N LYS A 1 32.69 31.27 45.77
CA LYS A 1 34.11 31.40 45.34
C LYS A 1 34.29 31.81 43.86
N ALA A 2 33.28 31.70 42.98
CA ALA A 2 33.43 32.01 41.54
C ALA A 2 33.71 33.49 41.15
N ALA A 3 33.66 34.43 42.10
CA ALA A 3 33.89 35.87 41.85
C ALA A 3 35.34 36.33 42.10
N ARG A 4 36.31 35.40 42.16
CA ARG A 4 37.75 35.73 42.12
C ARG A 4 38.39 34.86 41.05
N GLY A 5 38.76 35.47 39.93
CA GLY A 5 39.35 34.79 38.77
C GLY A 5 40.80 34.38 39.03
N GLY A 6 40.99 33.26 39.72
CA GLY A 6 42.19 32.44 39.57
C GLY A 6 41.94 31.39 38.49
N ASP A 7 42.91 31.16 37.61
CA ASP A 7 42.83 30.08 36.62
C ASP A 7 42.62 28.74 37.33
N VAL A 8 41.52 28.06 36.99
CA VAL A 8 41.15 26.82 37.66
C VAL A 8 42.03 25.69 37.13
N ASN A 9 42.92 25.19 37.98
CA ASN A 9 43.91 24.21 37.55
C ASN A 9 43.26 22.84 37.33
N THR A 10 43.48 22.24 36.16
CA THR A 10 42.92 20.93 35.78
C THR A 10 43.24 19.81 36.78
N THR A 11 44.32 19.94 37.55
CA THR A 11 44.69 18.99 38.62
C THR A 11 43.74 19.01 39.83
N GLU A 12 42.89 20.03 39.99
CA GLU A 12 41.86 20.08 41.04
C GLU A 12 40.62 19.23 40.70
N PHE A 13 40.40 18.89 39.42
CA PHE A 13 39.23 18.14 38.95
C PHE A 13 39.51 16.71 38.51
N LEU A 14 40.78 16.37 38.21
CA LEU A 14 41.15 15.06 37.68
C LEU A 14 42.27 14.46 38.54
N THR A 15 41.89 13.57 39.45
CA THR A 15 42.85 12.94 40.38
C THR A 15 43.84 12.05 39.65
N SER A 16 44.96 11.71 40.31
CA SER A 16 45.92 10.77 39.73
C SER A 16 45.31 9.38 39.50
N GLU A 17 44.33 8.98 40.31
CA GLU A 17 43.61 7.71 40.17
C GLU A 17 42.72 7.72 38.91
N ASP A 18 41.96 8.80 38.69
CA ASP A 18 41.15 9.00 37.48
C ASP A 18 42.02 8.94 36.22
N GLN A 19 43.19 9.59 36.24
CA GLN A 19 44.14 9.56 35.13
C GLN A 19 44.65 8.15 34.82
N ILE A 20 44.92 7.33 35.84
CA ILE A 20 45.34 5.93 35.68
C ILE A 20 44.19 5.10 35.09
N LEU A 21 42.96 5.27 35.60
CA LEU A 21 41.79 4.56 35.12
C LEU A 21 41.48 4.91 33.66
N LEU A 22 41.49 6.20 33.30
CA LEU A 22 41.32 6.67 31.92
C LEU A 22 42.42 6.13 31.00
N LYS A 23 43.69 6.19 31.39
CA LYS A 23 44.81 5.62 30.60
C LYS A 23 44.61 4.12 30.36
N ARG A 24 44.17 3.36 31.38
CA ARG A 24 43.86 1.92 31.25
C ARG A 24 42.71 1.65 30.29
N ARG A 25 41.64 2.45 30.32
CA ARG A 25 40.50 2.33 29.39
C ARG A 25 40.90 2.70 27.95
N THR A 26 41.59 3.82 27.75
CA THR A 26 42.11 4.24 26.43
C THR A 26 43.07 3.21 25.84
N PHE A 27 43.92 2.57 26.66
CA PHE A 27 44.78 1.48 26.19
C PHE A 27 43.98 0.26 25.72
N ALA A 28 42.94 -0.15 26.47
CA ALA A 28 42.08 -1.28 26.10
C ALA A 28 41.24 -1.02 24.82
N LEU A 29 41.03 0.24 24.44
CA LEU A 29 40.33 0.62 23.20
C LEU A 29 41.24 0.63 21.95
N LYS A 30 42.57 0.54 22.10
CA LYS A 30 43.48 0.51 20.96
C LYS A 30 43.30 -0.77 20.13
N ARG A 31 43.23 -0.62 18.81
CA ARG A 31 43.21 -1.73 17.84
C ARG A 31 44.22 -1.45 16.72
N SER A 32 44.86 -2.51 16.24
CA SER A 32 45.77 -2.49 15.08
C SER A 32 45.07 -2.82 13.76
N THR A 33 43.87 -3.39 13.83
CA THR A 33 43.04 -3.77 12.67
C THR A 33 42.04 -2.67 12.33
N LEU A 34 41.57 -2.66 11.08
CA LEU A 34 40.45 -1.81 10.65
C LEU A 34 39.13 -2.22 11.35
N PRO A 35 38.14 -1.30 11.41
CA PRO A 35 36.77 -1.65 11.83
C PRO A 35 36.18 -2.68 10.85
N PRO A 36 35.63 -3.81 11.33
CA PRO A 36 35.08 -4.84 10.46
C PRO A 36 33.88 -4.32 9.65
N ILE A 37 33.71 -4.86 8.45
CA ILE A 37 32.59 -4.53 7.54
C ILE A 37 31.33 -5.35 7.83
N VAL A 38 31.41 -6.34 8.73
CA VAL A 38 30.32 -7.26 9.09
C VAL A 38 30.31 -7.50 10.60
N THR A 39 29.12 -7.67 11.18
CA THR A 39 28.96 -7.84 12.65
C THR A 39 29.01 -9.30 13.10
N HIS A 40 28.73 -10.24 12.19
CA HIS A 40 28.58 -11.67 12.49
C HIS A 40 29.59 -12.54 11.74
N ASN A 41 29.85 -13.73 12.29
CA ASN A 41 30.63 -14.76 11.61
C ASN A 41 29.73 -15.46 10.58
N MET A 42 30.01 -15.24 9.29
CA MET A 42 29.24 -15.83 8.20
C MET A 42 29.56 -17.32 8.04
N ALA A 43 28.54 -18.15 7.79
CA ALA A 43 28.71 -19.58 7.53
C ALA A 43 29.47 -19.86 6.22
N ASP A 44 29.22 -19.06 5.17
CA ASP A 44 30.00 -19.06 3.93
C ASP A 44 30.37 -17.62 3.53
N ASP A 45 31.27 -17.04 4.32
CA ASP A 45 31.88 -15.72 4.07
C ASP A 45 32.40 -15.56 2.63
N SER A 46 32.89 -16.65 2.02
CA SER A 46 33.54 -16.63 0.71
C SER A 46 32.57 -16.54 -0.48
N LYS A 47 31.31 -16.96 -0.30
CA LYS A 47 30.29 -16.92 -1.35
C LYS A 47 29.20 -15.87 -1.10
N ASP A 48 29.18 -15.24 0.07
CA ASP A 48 28.22 -14.17 0.37
C ASP A 48 28.31 -13.03 -0.66
N PRO A 49 27.19 -12.69 -1.35
CA PRO A 49 27.22 -11.71 -2.43
C PRO A 49 27.44 -10.28 -1.93
N VAL A 50 27.04 -9.95 -0.70
CA VAL A 50 27.22 -8.61 -0.12
C VAL A 50 28.69 -8.39 0.21
N LEU A 51 29.32 -9.31 0.95
CA LEU A 51 30.72 -9.22 1.31
C LEU A 51 31.64 -9.26 0.10
N ASN A 52 31.35 -10.11 -0.88
CA ASN A 52 32.12 -10.13 -2.13
C ASN A 52 31.98 -8.83 -2.92
N GLN A 53 30.80 -8.19 -2.90
CA GLN A 53 30.63 -6.88 -3.52
C GLN A 53 31.42 -5.78 -2.77
N LEU A 54 31.41 -5.77 -1.44
CA LEU A 54 32.16 -4.81 -0.62
C LEU A 54 33.68 -4.97 -0.80
N ARG A 55 34.17 -6.22 -0.86
CA ARG A 55 35.57 -6.54 -1.19
C ARG A 55 35.94 -6.06 -2.58
N ARG A 56 35.09 -6.33 -3.59
CA ARG A 56 35.30 -5.90 -4.99
C ARG A 56 35.39 -4.38 -5.13
N LEU A 57 34.61 -3.64 -4.35
CA LEU A 57 34.62 -2.17 -4.30
C LEU A 57 35.67 -1.59 -3.33
N SER A 58 36.48 -2.44 -2.67
CA SER A 58 37.50 -2.05 -1.68
C SER A 58 36.98 -1.21 -0.50
N LEU A 59 35.72 -1.42 -0.09
CA LEU A 59 35.07 -0.69 1.01
C LEU A 59 35.43 -1.33 2.36
N PHE A 60 36.64 -1.04 2.87
CA PHE A 60 37.21 -1.67 4.08
C PHE A 60 37.22 -0.78 5.34
N ASN A 61 36.46 0.32 5.35
CA ASN A 61 36.41 1.28 6.47
C ASN A 61 37.77 1.92 6.81
N HIS A 62 38.67 2.11 5.84
CA HIS A 62 39.94 2.81 6.05
C HIS A 62 39.70 4.24 6.58
N PRO A 63 40.64 4.85 7.34
CA PRO A 63 40.47 6.20 7.88
C PRO A 63 40.16 7.28 6.81
N SER A 64 40.65 7.10 5.59
CA SER A 64 40.37 7.93 4.40
C SER A 64 38.90 7.94 3.97
N ASP A 65 38.20 6.82 4.17
CA ASP A 65 36.92 6.56 3.49
C ASP A 65 35.83 7.45 4.10
N ARG A 66 35.17 8.26 3.27
CA ARG A 66 34.12 9.19 3.74
C ARG A 66 32.79 8.50 4.00
N VAL A 67 32.58 7.32 3.41
CA VAL A 67 31.45 6.42 3.67
C VAL A 67 32.00 5.20 4.41
N LYS A 68 31.25 4.73 5.41
CA LYS A 68 31.56 3.51 6.17
C LYS A 68 30.45 2.50 5.94
N VAL A 69 30.79 1.21 5.97
CA VAL A 69 29.84 0.11 5.79
C VAL A 69 29.89 -0.82 7.00
N VAL A 70 28.69 -1.18 7.49
CA VAL A 70 28.49 -2.21 8.51
C VAL A 70 27.34 -3.09 8.02
N PHE A 71 27.65 -4.32 7.60
CA PHE A 71 26.68 -5.33 7.24
C PHE A 71 26.24 -6.07 8.51
N HIS A 72 24.95 -6.03 8.80
CA HIS A 72 24.33 -6.72 9.92
C HIS A 72 23.37 -7.80 9.39
N PRO A 73 23.84 -9.05 9.22
CA PRO A 73 23.06 -10.14 8.61
C PRO A 73 22.13 -10.83 9.63
N GLU A 74 21.38 -10.03 10.40
CA GLU A 74 20.39 -10.49 11.38
C GLU A 74 19.27 -9.43 11.47
N PHE A 75 18.08 -9.84 11.93
CA PHE A 75 17.02 -8.88 12.26
C PHE A 75 17.38 -8.09 13.52
N LEU A 76 17.07 -6.79 13.50
CA LEU A 76 17.25 -5.91 14.65
C LEU A 76 16.24 -6.25 15.75
N ASN A 77 16.74 -6.26 16.99
CA ASN A 77 16.01 -6.65 18.18
C ASN A 77 16.67 -5.97 19.38
N SER A 78 15.89 -5.34 20.24
CA SER A 78 16.32 -4.67 21.48
C SER A 78 17.15 -5.56 22.43
N ASN A 79 17.05 -6.88 22.32
CA ASN A 79 17.86 -7.85 23.06
C ASN A 79 19.26 -8.10 22.46
N ASN A 80 19.57 -7.57 21.27
CA ASN A 80 20.88 -7.76 20.64
C ASN A 80 21.95 -6.92 21.37
N PRO A 81 23.05 -7.53 21.87
CA PRO A 81 24.06 -6.81 22.66
C PRO A 81 24.89 -5.80 21.86
N LEU A 82 24.82 -5.81 20.52
CA LEU A 82 25.49 -4.85 19.65
C LEU A 82 24.61 -3.63 19.34
N PHE A 83 23.35 -3.89 18.99
CA PHE A 83 22.33 -2.89 18.69
C PHE A 83 21.10 -3.15 19.54
N GLY A 84 21.09 -2.62 20.77
CA GLY A 84 19.94 -2.69 21.69
C GLY A 84 18.82 -1.73 21.27
N LEU A 85 18.30 -1.94 20.06
CA LEU A 85 17.22 -1.18 19.42
C LEU A 85 16.34 -2.15 18.63
N ASP A 86 15.03 -1.95 18.68
CA ASP A 86 14.12 -2.61 17.73
C ASP A 86 14.18 -1.94 16.35
N TYR A 87 13.74 -2.66 15.31
CA TYR A 87 13.80 -2.20 13.92
C TYR A 87 13.21 -0.78 13.71
N GLU A 88 12.06 -0.47 14.30
CA GLU A 88 11.45 0.85 14.13
C GLU A 88 12.25 1.98 14.80
N GLU A 89 12.89 1.70 15.94
CA GLU A 89 13.73 2.66 16.65
C GLU A 89 14.99 2.97 15.84
N PHE A 90 15.61 1.93 15.27
CA PHE A 90 16.72 2.05 14.35
C PHE A 90 16.36 2.87 13.12
N VAL A 91 15.20 2.60 12.49
CA VAL A 91 14.71 3.39 11.35
C VAL A 91 14.50 4.86 11.74
N ARG A 92 13.83 5.15 12.86
CA ARG A 92 13.62 6.52 13.36
C ARG A 92 14.92 7.26 13.70
N GLY A 93 15.96 6.53 14.13
CA GLY A 93 17.32 7.03 14.36
C GLY A 93 18.15 7.23 13.10
N CYS A 94 17.80 6.57 11.99
CA CYS A 94 18.42 6.77 10.69
C CYS A 94 18.02 8.11 10.04
N HIS A 95 18.79 8.51 9.03
CA HIS A 95 18.60 9.79 8.33
C HIS A 95 17.92 9.64 6.96
N LEU A 96 18.14 8.51 6.28
CA LEU A 96 17.71 8.23 4.91
C LEU A 96 17.63 6.70 4.73
N GLY A 97 16.48 6.19 4.30
CA GLY A 97 16.35 4.81 3.80
C GLY A 97 16.75 4.75 2.32
N VAL A 98 17.39 3.65 1.88
CA VAL A 98 17.86 3.50 0.49
C VAL A 98 17.48 2.12 -0.03
N PHE A 99 16.44 2.07 -0.86
CA PHE A 99 15.77 0.85 -1.34
C PHE A 99 15.75 0.85 -2.89
N PRO A 100 16.90 0.67 -3.57
CA PRO A 100 17.02 0.78 -5.01
C PRO A 100 16.51 -0.50 -5.72
N SER A 101 15.32 -0.96 -5.38
CA SER A 101 14.72 -2.23 -5.80
C SER A 101 14.62 -2.39 -7.32
N TYR A 102 14.82 -3.61 -7.80
CA TYR A 102 14.58 -3.99 -9.20
C TYR A 102 13.23 -4.68 -9.40
N TYR A 103 12.83 -5.51 -8.43
CA TYR A 103 11.54 -6.19 -8.39
C TYR A 103 10.96 -6.06 -6.99
N GLU A 104 9.94 -5.21 -6.84
CA GLU A 104 9.28 -4.93 -5.57
C GLU A 104 7.80 -4.57 -5.86
N PRO A 105 6.87 -5.55 -5.79
CA PRO A 105 5.48 -5.35 -6.23
C PRO A 105 4.72 -4.24 -5.47
N TRP A 106 5.12 -3.96 -4.23
CA TRP A 106 4.64 -2.84 -3.44
C TRP A 106 5.80 -2.06 -2.84
N GLY A 107 6.34 -2.50 -1.70
CA GLY A 107 7.45 -1.82 -1.02
C GLY A 107 7.01 -1.28 0.33
N TYR A 108 6.95 -2.17 1.32
CA TYR A 108 6.58 -1.82 2.69
C TYR A 108 7.69 -1.01 3.37
N THR A 109 8.96 -1.35 3.20
CA THR A 109 10.09 -0.67 3.83
C THR A 109 10.17 0.85 3.51
N PRO A 110 10.07 1.32 2.25
CA PRO A 110 10.00 2.76 1.98
C PRO A 110 8.70 3.42 2.48
N ALA A 111 7.58 2.69 2.55
CA ALA A 111 6.32 3.17 3.12
C ALA A 111 6.41 3.36 4.66
N GLU A 112 6.95 2.36 5.37
CA GLU A 112 7.25 2.41 6.80
C GLU A 112 8.18 3.58 7.14
N CYS A 113 9.28 3.75 6.39
CA CYS A 113 10.16 4.92 6.54
C CYS A 113 9.37 6.22 6.40
N THR A 114 8.46 6.30 5.43
CA THR A 114 7.63 7.50 5.19
C THR A 114 6.72 7.80 6.39
N VAL A 115 6.04 6.77 6.91
CA VAL A 115 5.20 6.86 8.12
C VAL A 115 6.02 7.27 9.36
N MET A 116 7.27 6.82 9.46
CA MET A 116 8.19 7.21 10.54
C MET A 116 8.88 8.58 10.33
N GLY A 117 8.50 9.34 9.29
CA GLY A 117 9.11 10.64 8.98
C GLY A 117 10.59 10.55 8.60
N VAL A 118 10.98 9.47 7.94
CA VAL A 118 12.34 9.18 7.45
C VAL A 118 12.33 9.22 5.92
N PRO A 119 13.02 10.20 5.28
CA PRO A 119 13.18 10.25 3.84
C PRO A 119 13.70 8.94 3.26
N SER A 120 13.27 8.57 2.06
CA SER A 120 13.64 7.31 1.41
C SER A 120 14.00 7.50 -0.05
N ILE A 121 14.94 6.68 -0.54
CA ILE A 121 15.19 6.46 -1.96
C ILE A 121 14.51 5.15 -2.38
N THR A 122 13.71 5.19 -3.43
CA THR A 122 13.02 4.05 -4.07
C THR A 122 13.23 4.12 -5.59
N THR A 123 12.52 3.31 -6.37
CA THR A 123 12.65 3.23 -7.83
C THR A 123 11.31 3.28 -8.54
N ASN A 124 11.29 3.71 -9.80
CA ASN A 124 10.09 3.64 -10.66
C ASN A 124 9.75 2.22 -11.17
N LEU A 125 10.33 1.19 -10.55
CA LEU A 125 9.95 -0.23 -10.68
C LEU A 125 9.32 -0.78 -9.38
N SER A 126 9.41 -0.03 -8.27
CA SER A 126 8.77 -0.34 -7.00
C SER A 126 7.33 0.17 -7.02
N GLY A 127 6.36 -0.63 -6.58
CA GLY A 127 4.93 -0.24 -6.57
C GLY A 127 4.67 1.03 -5.76
N PHE A 128 5.38 1.21 -4.65
CA PHE A 128 5.40 2.41 -3.81
C PHE A 128 5.97 3.62 -4.56
N GLY A 129 7.06 3.42 -5.31
CA GLY A 129 7.66 4.46 -6.14
C GLY A 129 6.69 4.96 -7.21
N CYS A 130 6.07 4.04 -7.96
CA CYS A 130 5.02 4.39 -8.93
C CYS A 130 3.83 5.10 -8.27
N PHE A 131 3.33 4.59 -7.14
CA PHE A 131 2.23 5.21 -6.41
C PHE A 131 2.54 6.64 -5.94
N MET A 132 3.76 6.90 -5.45
CA MET A 132 4.18 8.24 -5.05
C MET A 132 4.35 9.20 -6.24
N ASP A 133 4.87 8.71 -7.36
CA ASP A 133 5.02 9.50 -8.60
C ASP A 133 3.65 9.90 -9.18
N ASP A 134 2.67 8.99 -9.14
CA ASP A 134 1.30 9.26 -9.59
C ASP A 134 0.55 10.26 -8.69
N ASN A 135 0.82 10.26 -7.38
CA ASN A 135 0.04 11.05 -6.40
C ASN A 135 0.69 12.37 -5.97
N ILE A 136 1.97 12.64 -6.29
CA ILE A 136 2.72 13.83 -5.84
C ILE A 136 3.34 14.55 -7.03
N VAL A 137 3.41 15.89 -7.00
CA VAL A 137 4.10 16.67 -8.04
C VAL A 137 5.62 16.56 -7.87
N ASP A 138 6.20 17.18 -6.82
CA ASP A 138 7.63 17.09 -6.52
C ASP A 138 7.89 16.16 -5.31
N SER A 139 7.93 14.85 -5.58
CA SER A 139 8.22 13.80 -4.58
C SER A 139 9.48 14.08 -3.75
N SER A 140 10.54 14.63 -4.36
CA SER A 140 11.82 14.92 -3.70
C SER A 140 11.75 16.01 -2.63
N GLU A 141 10.85 17.01 -2.78
CA GLU A 141 10.64 18.05 -1.75
C GLU A 141 9.97 17.48 -0.50
N TYR A 142 9.22 16.39 -0.64
CA TYR A 142 8.67 15.60 0.46
C TYR A 142 9.62 14.54 1.00
N GLY A 143 10.82 14.38 0.41
CA GLY A 143 11.81 13.40 0.86
C GLY A 143 11.61 11.99 0.31
N ILE A 144 10.78 11.83 -0.72
CA ILE A 144 10.69 10.60 -1.50
C ILE A 144 11.52 10.79 -2.77
N TYR A 145 12.64 10.08 -2.86
CA TYR A 145 13.53 10.13 -4.01
C TYR A 145 13.29 8.92 -4.90
N ILE A 146 12.97 9.16 -6.17
CA ILE A 146 12.72 8.07 -7.12
C ILE A 146 13.90 8.00 -8.09
N VAL A 147 14.56 6.85 -8.14
CA VAL A 147 15.59 6.52 -9.14
C VAL A 147 14.91 5.92 -10.36
N ASP A 148 15.26 6.40 -11.55
CA ASP A 148 14.79 5.80 -12.78
C ASP A 148 15.63 4.56 -13.10
N ARG A 149 14.98 3.40 -13.03
CA ARG A 149 15.52 2.09 -13.40
C ARG A 149 14.75 1.45 -14.57
N ARG A 150 13.76 2.15 -15.13
CA ARG A 150 12.88 1.65 -16.19
C ARG A 150 13.29 2.17 -17.57
N MET A 151 13.67 3.45 -17.65
CA MET A 151 13.98 4.14 -18.92
C MET A 151 15.47 4.45 -19.10
N LYS A 152 16.30 4.09 -18.11
CA LYS A 152 17.75 4.35 -18.08
C LYS A 152 18.57 3.07 -18.02
N SER A 153 19.82 3.15 -18.45
CA SER A 153 20.81 2.10 -18.25
C SER A 153 21.20 1.95 -16.78
N VAL A 154 21.79 0.80 -16.43
CA VAL A 154 22.22 0.49 -15.06
C VAL A 154 23.21 1.54 -14.52
N GLU A 155 24.14 2.02 -15.36
CA GLU A 155 25.14 3.02 -14.96
C GLU A 155 24.50 4.38 -14.66
N GLU A 156 23.58 4.83 -15.51
CA GLU A 156 22.83 6.08 -15.29
C GLU A 156 21.95 6.01 -14.04
N SER A 157 21.36 4.85 -13.73
CA SER A 157 20.65 4.63 -12.46
C SER A 157 21.59 4.69 -11.25
N ILE A 158 22.81 4.14 -11.35
CA ILE A 158 23.83 4.19 -10.28
C ILE A 158 24.30 5.63 -10.06
N GLN A 159 24.55 6.38 -11.13
CA GLN A 159 24.91 7.80 -11.04
C GLN A 159 23.78 8.61 -10.40
N GLN A 160 22.52 8.45 -10.86
CA GLN A 160 21.36 9.13 -10.28
C GLN A 160 21.18 8.82 -8.78
N LEU A 161 21.34 7.56 -8.37
CA LEU A 161 21.29 7.17 -6.96
C LEU A 161 22.39 7.87 -6.15
N SER A 162 23.61 7.90 -6.69
CA SER A 162 24.77 8.53 -6.05
C SER A 162 24.60 10.04 -5.90
N ASP A 163 24.05 10.70 -6.93
CA ASP A 163 23.75 12.14 -6.93
C ASP A 163 22.66 12.49 -5.89
N GLN A 164 21.61 11.67 -5.78
CA GLN A 164 20.56 11.84 -4.76
C GLN A 164 21.13 11.69 -3.34
N MET A 165 21.99 10.71 -3.10
CA MET A 165 22.69 10.53 -1.82
C MET A 165 23.64 11.70 -1.50
N LEU A 166 24.42 12.17 -2.48
CA LEU A 166 25.33 13.31 -2.32
C LEU A 166 24.57 14.61 -2.04
N MET A 167 23.48 14.86 -2.77
CA MET A 167 22.59 16.01 -2.53
C MET A 167 22.01 15.97 -1.11
N PHE A 168 21.62 14.80 -0.60
CA PHE A 168 21.13 14.66 0.77
C PHE A 168 22.22 14.96 1.81
N CYS A 169 23.45 14.45 1.61
CA CYS A 169 24.60 14.74 2.47
C CYS A 169 24.93 16.23 2.56
N ASN A 170 24.70 16.99 1.48
CA ASN A 170 24.92 18.44 1.44
C ASN A 170 23.82 19.26 2.14
N LYS A 171 22.71 18.66 2.59
CA LYS A 171 21.65 19.38 3.33
C LYS A 171 22.10 19.73 4.75
N THR A 172 21.86 20.98 5.16
CA THR A 172 22.01 21.42 6.57
C THR A 172 21.08 20.69 7.53
N ARG A 173 21.40 20.67 8.83
CA ARG A 173 20.53 20.06 9.86
C ARG A 173 19.10 20.61 9.82
N ARG A 174 18.92 21.93 9.62
CA ARG A 174 17.60 22.56 9.51
C ARG A 174 16.81 22.09 8.28
N GLN A 175 17.47 21.95 7.13
CA GLN A 175 16.85 21.40 5.92
C GLN A 175 16.43 19.93 6.11
N ARG A 176 17.25 19.11 6.78
CA ARG A 176 16.88 17.70 7.08
C ARG A 176 15.68 17.60 8.02
N ILE A 177 15.62 18.40 9.09
CA ILE A 177 14.45 18.44 10.00
C ILE A 177 13.19 18.88 9.23
N ASN A 178 13.27 19.96 8.44
CA ASN A 178 12.15 20.41 7.62
C ASN A 178 11.68 19.34 6.61
N GLN A 179 12.60 18.54 6.07
CA GLN A 179 12.26 17.46 5.14
C GLN A 179 11.56 16.31 5.85
N ARG A 180 12.06 15.83 7.01
CA ARG A 180 11.39 14.80 7.84
C ARG A 180 9.93 15.17 8.15
N ASN A 181 9.70 16.42 8.58
CA ASN A 181 8.36 16.94 8.89
C ASN A 181 7.44 17.09 7.65
N ARG A 182 7.97 16.95 6.42
CA ARG A 182 7.17 16.86 5.20
C ARG A 182 6.92 15.40 4.83
N THR A 183 7.93 14.55 4.96
CA THR A 183 7.82 13.10 4.74
C THR A 183 6.73 12.49 5.63
N GLU A 184 6.72 12.85 6.92
CA GLU A 184 5.68 12.46 7.89
C GLU A 184 4.26 12.79 7.40
N ARG A 185 4.04 13.94 6.77
CA ARG A 185 2.70 14.35 6.26
C ARG A 185 2.20 13.52 5.08
N LEU A 186 3.04 12.68 4.50
CA LEU A 186 2.60 11.69 3.51
C LEU A 186 2.06 10.41 4.16
N SER A 187 2.17 10.24 5.49
CA SER A 187 1.58 9.09 6.19
C SER A 187 0.06 8.97 5.98
N ASP A 188 -0.68 10.09 6.01
CA ASP A 188 -2.12 10.15 5.73
C ASP A 188 -2.51 9.65 4.32
N LEU A 189 -1.58 9.69 3.35
CA LEU A 189 -1.80 9.14 2.01
C LEU A 189 -1.74 7.60 2.00
N LEU A 190 -0.98 7.02 2.94
CA LEU A 190 -0.69 5.59 3.06
C LEU A 190 -1.62 4.87 4.06
N ASP A 191 -2.40 5.60 4.85
CA ASP A 191 -3.33 5.04 5.84
C ASP A 191 -4.45 4.22 5.18
N TRP A 192 -4.82 3.10 5.81
CA TRP A 192 -5.87 2.18 5.35
C TRP A 192 -7.25 2.83 5.23
N LYS A 193 -7.55 3.91 5.96
CA LYS A 193 -8.77 4.72 5.81
C LYS A 193 -8.88 5.34 4.41
N ARG A 194 -7.75 5.59 3.75
CA ARG A 194 -7.69 6.06 2.36
C ARG A 194 -7.50 4.90 1.39
N MET A 195 -6.51 4.04 1.62
CA MET A 195 -6.18 2.93 0.70
C MET A 195 -7.31 1.88 0.61
N GLY A 196 -8.07 1.69 1.68
CA GLY A 196 -9.23 0.79 1.74
C GLY A 196 -10.40 1.21 0.85
N LEU A 197 -10.46 2.47 0.38
CA LEU A 197 -11.48 2.92 -0.57
C LEU A 197 -11.35 2.17 -1.92
N GLU A 198 -10.14 1.81 -2.35
CA GLU A 198 -9.94 1.02 -3.57
C GLU A 198 -10.47 -0.42 -3.40
N TYR A 199 -10.41 -1.00 -2.20
CA TYR A 199 -11.04 -2.29 -1.88
C TYR A 199 -12.57 -2.21 -1.83
N ILE A 200 -13.15 -1.06 -1.49
CA ILE A 200 -14.60 -0.83 -1.61
C ILE A 200 -14.98 -0.78 -3.09
N LYS A 201 -14.26 0.00 -3.93
CA LYS A 201 -14.49 0.06 -5.38
C LYS A 201 -14.39 -1.31 -6.05
N ALA A 202 -13.38 -2.11 -5.71
CA ALA A 202 -13.22 -3.46 -6.25
C ALA A 202 -14.42 -4.37 -5.93
N ARG A 203 -14.94 -4.32 -4.70
CA ARG A 203 -16.13 -5.07 -4.28
C ARG A 203 -17.41 -4.59 -4.98
N GLN A 204 -17.60 -3.27 -5.09
CA GLN A 204 -18.74 -2.69 -5.82
C GLN A 204 -18.72 -3.07 -7.31
N LEU A 205 -17.55 -3.00 -7.95
CA LEU A 205 -17.37 -3.44 -9.34
C LEU A 205 -17.65 -4.93 -9.53
N ALA A 206 -17.25 -5.78 -8.58
CA ALA A 206 -17.54 -7.21 -8.62
C ALA A 206 -19.04 -7.49 -8.51
N LEU A 207 -19.74 -6.84 -7.56
CA LEU A 207 -21.19 -6.99 -7.40
C LEU A 207 -21.96 -6.49 -8.63
N ARG A 208 -21.59 -5.34 -9.20
CA ARG A 208 -22.21 -4.78 -10.41
C ARG A 208 -22.02 -5.68 -11.64
N ARG A 209 -20.88 -6.37 -11.75
CA ARG A 209 -20.64 -7.36 -12.82
C ARG A 209 -21.39 -8.68 -12.60
N ALA A 210 -21.65 -9.06 -11.35
CA ALA A 210 -22.35 -10.29 -11.02
C ALA A 210 -23.89 -10.15 -11.09
N TYR A 211 -24.42 -8.97 -10.74
CA TYR A 211 -25.87 -8.71 -10.66
C TYR A 211 -26.27 -7.41 -11.36
N PRO A 212 -26.06 -7.23 -12.69
CA PRO A 212 -26.31 -5.96 -13.36
C PRO A 212 -27.71 -5.39 -13.11
N ASP A 213 -28.75 -6.22 -13.21
CA ASP A 213 -30.17 -5.81 -13.08
C ASP A 213 -30.58 -5.33 -11.67
N SER A 214 -29.71 -5.55 -10.68
CA SER A 214 -29.92 -5.17 -9.27
C SER A 214 -29.34 -3.79 -8.91
N PHE A 215 -28.57 -3.18 -9.83
CA PHE A 215 -28.02 -1.84 -9.68
C PHE A 215 -28.68 -0.91 -10.70
N ASP A 216 -29.42 0.10 -10.24
CA ASP A 216 -29.84 1.18 -11.13
C ASP A 216 -28.59 1.98 -11.56
N ASP A 217 -28.41 2.16 -12.87
CA ASP A 217 -27.22 2.81 -13.44
C ASP A 217 -27.03 4.25 -12.93
N ASP A 218 -28.11 4.93 -12.61
CA ASP A 218 -28.17 6.34 -12.21
C ASP A 218 -27.38 6.68 -10.94
N TYR A 219 -27.14 5.72 -10.03
CA TYR A 219 -26.41 5.98 -8.78
C TYR A 219 -24.89 6.15 -8.98
N PHE A 220 -24.35 5.68 -10.11
CA PHE A 220 -22.96 5.90 -10.52
C PHE A 220 -22.85 6.48 -11.95
N GLY A 221 -23.95 6.67 -12.66
CA GLY A 221 -24.02 7.49 -13.89
C GLY A 221 -23.89 8.99 -13.59
N ALA A 222 -24.21 9.39 -12.35
CA ALA A 222 -23.77 10.67 -11.77
C ALA A 222 -22.38 10.58 -11.11
N VAL A 223 -21.50 9.68 -11.57
CA VAL A 223 -20.07 9.99 -11.61
C VAL A 223 -19.92 11.10 -12.65
N ASP A 224 -20.18 12.32 -12.16
CA ASP A 224 -19.53 13.55 -12.53
C ASP A 224 -18.82 13.50 -13.89
N GLU A 225 -19.40 14.12 -14.92
CA GLU A 225 -18.74 14.27 -16.24
C GLU A 225 -17.41 15.07 -16.16
N SER A 226 -17.05 15.60 -14.99
CA SER A 226 -15.68 16.07 -14.71
C SER A 226 -14.66 14.95 -14.48
N VAL A 227 -15.05 13.69 -14.22
CA VAL A 227 -14.15 12.58 -13.89
C VAL A 227 -13.44 11.97 -15.10
N ASP A 228 -13.88 12.29 -16.31
CA ASP A 228 -13.18 11.95 -17.57
C ASP A 228 -12.30 13.12 -18.10
N GLY A 229 -11.93 14.07 -17.22
CA GLY A 229 -11.07 15.20 -17.60
C GLY A 229 -10.37 15.98 -16.47
N GLN A 230 -10.89 15.96 -15.24
CA GLN A 230 -10.21 16.60 -14.11
C GLN A 230 -9.03 15.73 -13.67
N PRO A 231 -7.78 16.23 -13.73
CA PRO A 231 -6.64 15.46 -13.27
C PRO A 231 -6.79 15.20 -11.76
N ARG A 232 -6.52 13.97 -11.33
CA ARG A 232 -6.38 13.65 -9.90
C ARG A 232 -5.44 14.69 -9.28
N ALA A 233 -5.97 15.49 -8.35
CA ALA A 233 -5.23 16.58 -7.75
C ALA A 233 -4.03 16.02 -6.96
N LYS A 234 -2.87 15.98 -7.61
CA LYS A 234 -1.61 15.55 -7.00
C LYS A 234 -1.32 16.43 -5.79
N VAL A 235 -0.69 15.86 -4.76
CA VAL A 235 -0.23 16.60 -3.59
C VAL A 235 0.67 17.74 -4.08
N PRO A 236 0.27 19.02 -3.88
CA PRO A 236 1.00 20.17 -4.40
C PRO A 236 2.26 20.41 -3.56
N ASN A 237 3.19 21.20 -4.07
CA ASN A 237 4.44 21.48 -3.37
C ASN A 237 4.21 22.08 -1.98
N PRO A 238 5.03 21.72 -0.98
CA PRO A 238 4.81 22.18 0.38
C PRO A 238 5.12 23.68 0.45
N ARG A 239 4.30 24.46 1.17
CA ARG A 239 4.45 25.93 1.31
C ARG A 239 5.84 26.41 1.80
N SER A 240 6.68 25.49 2.30
CA SER A 240 8.05 25.77 2.74
C SER A 240 9.13 25.38 1.72
N ALA A 241 8.78 24.83 0.55
CA ALA A 241 9.69 24.65 -0.56
C ALA A 241 10.09 26.04 -1.13
N PRO A 242 11.33 26.21 -1.61
CA PRO A 242 11.68 27.42 -2.37
C PRO A 242 10.79 27.49 -3.62
N GLY A 243 10.26 28.68 -3.92
CA GLY A 243 9.42 28.87 -5.10
C GLY A 243 10.21 28.62 -6.39
N SER A 244 9.77 27.66 -7.20
CA SER A 244 10.37 27.37 -8.50
C SER A 244 10.33 28.62 -9.41
N PRO A 245 11.37 28.87 -10.23
CA PRO A 245 11.36 30.00 -11.16
C PRO A 245 10.17 29.89 -12.14
N ARG A 246 9.19 30.79 -12.02
CA ARG A 246 8.02 30.83 -12.90
C ARG A 246 8.44 31.35 -14.28
N ILE A 247 8.69 30.45 -15.23
CA ILE A 247 8.68 30.80 -16.66
C ILE A 247 7.26 31.28 -16.99
N ARG A 248 7.12 32.56 -17.33
CA ARG A 248 5.86 33.15 -17.74
C ARG A 248 5.60 32.86 -19.21
N THR A 249 4.90 31.78 -19.52
CA THR A 249 4.15 31.67 -20.77
C THR A 249 2.77 32.33 -20.57
N PRO A 250 2.38 33.33 -21.38
CA PRO A 250 1.05 33.89 -21.30
C PRO A 250 0.06 32.94 -21.98
N LEU A 251 -0.93 32.46 -21.23
CA LEU A 251 -2.19 31.95 -21.76
C LEU A 251 -3.32 32.62 -21.00
N GLU A 252 -4.36 33.03 -21.70
CA GLU A 252 -5.48 33.80 -21.14
C GLU A 252 -6.44 32.94 -20.30
N GLY A 253 -6.99 33.53 -19.25
CA GLY A 253 -8.30 33.17 -18.68
C GLY A 253 -8.38 31.96 -17.75
N ALA A 254 -8.10 32.16 -16.44
CA ALA A 254 -8.71 31.38 -15.35
C ALA A 254 -8.50 32.02 -13.95
N ASP A 255 -9.28 33.06 -13.64
CA ASP A 255 -9.58 33.50 -12.27
C ASP A 255 -11.07 33.12 -12.02
N ASN A 256 -11.58 32.60 -10.89
CA ASN A 256 -11.07 32.61 -9.53
C ASN A 256 -11.64 31.46 -8.65
N GLU A 257 -10.89 31.10 -7.61
CA GLU A 257 -11.31 30.73 -6.23
C GLU A 257 -12.45 29.71 -5.93
N LEU A 258 -12.06 28.56 -5.34
CA LEU A 258 -12.90 27.75 -4.45
C LEU A 258 -12.30 27.75 -3.03
N THR A 259 -12.86 28.59 -2.15
CA THR A 259 -12.53 28.59 -0.71
C THR A 259 -13.65 27.95 0.13
N PHE A 260 -13.27 27.39 1.27
CA PHE A 260 -14.10 26.68 2.25
C PHE A 260 -15.33 27.46 2.79
N ALA A 261 -15.46 28.74 2.46
CA ALA A 261 -16.54 29.61 2.93
C ALA A 261 -17.90 29.35 2.24
N ASN A 262 -17.91 28.90 0.97
CA ASN A 262 -19.10 28.88 0.12
C ASN A 262 -19.76 27.49 -0.09
N MET A 263 -19.36 26.45 0.65
CA MET A 263 -20.12 25.19 0.67
C MET A 263 -21.52 25.40 1.27
N SER A 264 -22.53 24.71 0.73
CA SER A 264 -23.88 24.75 1.28
C SER A 264 -23.91 24.21 2.72
N ILE A 265 -24.94 24.57 3.48
CA ILE A 265 -25.10 24.10 4.87
C ILE A 265 -25.15 22.56 4.93
N SER A 266 -25.86 21.93 3.98
CA SER A 266 -25.88 20.47 3.76
C SER A 266 -24.49 19.87 3.61
N ASP A 267 -23.64 20.48 2.77
CA ASP A 267 -22.33 19.92 2.47
C ASP A 267 -21.35 20.14 3.62
N ARG A 268 -21.50 21.24 4.36
CA ARG A 268 -20.77 21.50 5.61
C ARG A 268 -21.16 20.51 6.71
N GLU A 269 -22.44 20.18 6.85
CA GLU A 269 -22.92 19.17 7.80
C GLU A 269 -22.44 17.75 7.44
N LYS A 270 -22.41 17.39 6.15
CA LYS A 270 -21.76 16.14 5.69
C LYS A 270 -20.26 16.10 5.97
N TYR A 271 -19.55 17.22 5.85
CA TYR A 271 -18.11 17.28 6.13
C TYR A 271 -17.79 17.22 7.63
N LEU A 272 -18.63 17.86 8.47
CA LEU A 272 -18.48 17.88 9.93
C LEU A 272 -18.93 16.57 10.59
N SER A 273 -19.97 15.92 10.08
CA SER A 273 -20.42 14.61 10.59
C SER A 273 -19.42 13.48 10.37
N TYR A 274 -18.52 13.59 9.37
CA TYR A 274 -17.49 12.57 9.13
C TYR A 274 -16.32 12.59 10.12
N LYS A 275 -16.27 13.57 11.05
CA LYS A 275 -15.36 13.53 12.21
C LYS A 275 -15.79 14.53 13.29
N MET A 276 -16.47 14.06 14.34
CA MET A 276 -16.39 14.51 15.76
C MET A 276 -17.47 13.86 16.65
N GLN A 277 -17.60 12.53 16.58
CA GLN A 277 -17.85 11.69 17.76
C GLN A 277 -16.65 10.72 17.76
N GLY A 278 -15.93 10.54 18.87
CA GLY A 278 -16.46 10.26 20.20
C GLY A 278 -16.12 8.79 20.43
N HIS A 279 -14.92 8.56 20.96
CA HIS A 279 -14.32 7.24 21.13
C HIS A 279 -15.09 6.43 22.18
N ASP A 280 -15.69 5.34 21.74
CA ASP A 280 -16.04 4.17 22.54
C ASP A 280 -15.70 2.92 21.70
N ASP A 281 -15.13 1.89 22.34
CA ASP A 281 -14.52 0.74 21.68
C ASP A 281 -15.55 -0.39 21.35
N ASP A 282 -16.47 -0.14 20.42
CA ASP A 282 -17.41 -1.15 19.91
C ASP A 282 -17.30 -1.35 18.38
N ASP A 283 -16.86 -2.55 17.98
CA ASP A 283 -16.58 -2.98 16.59
C ASP A 283 -17.85 -3.17 15.70
N SER A 284 -19.00 -2.58 16.05
CA SER A 284 -20.30 -2.98 15.49
C SER A 284 -20.83 -2.18 14.30
N ASP A 285 -20.41 -0.92 14.10
CA ASP A 285 -21.14 0.06 13.25
C ASP A 285 -20.49 0.44 11.90
N LEU A 286 -19.62 -0.41 11.34
CA LEU A 286 -19.18 -0.30 9.93
C LEU A 286 -20.22 -0.87 8.93
N GLN A 287 -21.52 -0.63 9.15
CA GLN A 287 -22.59 -1.02 8.21
C GLN A 287 -22.73 -0.03 7.05
N ILE A 288 -21.87 -0.17 6.05
CA ILE A 288 -22.02 0.49 4.75
C ILE A 288 -23.28 -0.05 4.06
N ARG A 289 -24.35 0.75 3.99
CA ARG A 289 -25.55 0.39 3.24
C ARG A 289 -25.27 0.36 1.74
N ILE A 290 -25.34 -0.84 1.15
CA ILE A 290 -25.36 -1.03 -0.30
C ILE A 290 -26.81 -0.79 -0.77
N PRO A 291 -27.08 0.20 -1.62
CA PRO A 291 -28.42 0.41 -2.17
C PRO A 291 -28.70 -0.65 -3.24
N PHE A 292 -29.36 -1.73 -2.85
CA PHE A 292 -30.04 -2.59 -3.81
C PHE A 292 -31.27 -1.86 -4.38
N ARG A 293 -31.54 -2.09 -5.67
CA ARG A 293 -32.81 -1.71 -6.30
C ARG A 293 -33.97 -2.22 -5.45
N ARG A 294 -34.75 -1.31 -4.85
CA ARG A 294 -36.00 -1.70 -4.18
C ARG A 294 -36.97 -2.18 -5.25
N GLN A 295 -37.36 -3.45 -5.17
CA GLN A 295 -38.50 -3.95 -5.94
C GLN A 295 -39.73 -3.06 -5.68
N SER A 296 -40.52 -2.87 -6.72
CA SER A 296 -41.61 -1.89 -6.74
C SER A 296 -42.65 -2.16 -5.65
N THR A 297 -43.37 -1.09 -5.26
CA THR A 297 -44.19 -0.96 -4.06
C THR A 297 -45.40 -1.91 -3.92
N GLN A 298 -45.52 -2.96 -4.73
CA GLN A 298 -46.51 -4.02 -4.55
C GLN A 298 -46.01 -5.20 -3.70
N GLU A 299 -44.71 -5.53 -3.73
CA GLU A 299 -44.21 -6.71 -2.98
C GLU A 299 -44.03 -6.43 -1.48
N ALA A 300 -43.77 -5.17 -1.10
CA ALA A 300 -43.68 -4.74 0.29
C ALA A 300 -45.01 -4.80 1.06
N ALA A 301 -46.15 -4.93 0.37
CA ALA A 301 -47.46 -5.07 1.01
C ALA A 301 -47.74 -6.50 1.53
N PHE A 302 -46.98 -7.50 1.11
CA PHE A 302 -47.17 -8.89 1.53
C PHE A 302 -46.55 -9.23 2.90
N SER A 303 -45.70 -8.36 3.46
CA SER A 303 -45.07 -8.59 4.77
C SER A 303 -45.92 -8.16 5.98
N GLU A 304 -46.96 -7.35 5.80
CA GLU A 304 -47.88 -6.94 6.86
C GLU A 304 -49.23 -7.63 6.66
N GLY A 305 -49.37 -8.79 7.32
CA GLY A 305 -50.41 -9.79 7.02
C GLY A 305 -51.84 -9.38 7.35
N HIS A 306 -52.46 -8.58 6.48
CA HIS A 306 -53.91 -8.39 6.45
C HIS A 306 -54.43 -8.34 5.01
N PHE A 307 -54.97 -9.46 4.52
CA PHE A 307 -55.64 -9.53 3.22
C PHE A 307 -56.92 -10.36 3.30
N THR A 308 -58.04 -9.78 2.87
CA THR A 308 -59.32 -10.47 2.67
C THR A 308 -59.70 -10.31 1.19
N PRO A 309 -59.50 -11.32 0.33
CA PRO A 309 -59.82 -11.20 -1.10
C PRO A 309 -61.32 -11.00 -1.32
N SER A 310 -61.67 -10.23 -2.34
CA SER A 310 -63.04 -10.15 -2.83
C SER A 310 -63.45 -11.45 -3.54
N HIS A 311 -64.76 -11.71 -3.61
CA HIS A 311 -65.26 -12.96 -4.21
C HIS A 311 -64.93 -13.08 -5.71
N GLU A 312 -64.85 -11.95 -6.41
CA GLU A 312 -64.55 -11.88 -7.85
C GLU A 312 -63.07 -12.22 -8.14
N GLU A 313 -62.13 -11.75 -7.31
CA GLU A 313 -60.71 -12.09 -7.42
C GLU A 313 -60.46 -13.59 -7.24
N VAL A 314 -61.21 -14.26 -6.34
CA VAL A 314 -61.12 -15.71 -6.14
C VAL A 314 -61.66 -16.50 -7.34
N ILE A 315 -62.65 -15.96 -8.06
CA ILE A 315 -63.19 -16.58 -9.28
C ILE A 315 -62.18 -16.42 -10.43
N ALA A 316 -61.68 -15.21 -10.66
CA ALA A 316 -60.66 -14.93 -11.68
C ALA A 316 -59.36 -15.73 -11.47
N ALA A 317 -58.94 -15.92 -10.21
CA ALA A 317 -57.79 -16.77 -9.88
C ALA A 317 -58.04 -18.25 -10.21
N LYS A 318 -59.25 -18.78 -9.96
CA LYS A 318 -59.60 -20.17 -10.30
C LYS A 318 -59.64 -20.40 -11.81
N GLU A 319 -60.16 -19.46 -12.59
CA GLU A 319 -60.18 -19.55 -14.05
C GLU A 319 -58.76 -19.50 -14.65
N ASN A 320 -57.87 -18.65 -14.13
CA ASN A 320 -56.47 -18.61 -14.53
C ASN A 320 -55.67 -19.86 -14.14
N ILE A 321 -55.90 -20.43 -12.95
CA ILE A 321 -55.25 -21.69 -12.56
C ILE A 321 -55.70 -22.85 -13.45
N ALA A 322 -56.98 -22.88 -13.84
CA ALA A 322 -57.50 -23.88 -14.77
C ALA A 322 -56.89 -23.74 -16.18
N SER A 323 -56.78 -22.52 -16.72
CA SER A 323 -56.22 -22.29 -18.07
C SER A 323 -54.72 -22.62 -18.13
N VAL A 324 -53.94 -22.19 -17.13
CA VAL A 324 -52.49 -22.49 -17.02
C VAL A 324 -52.24 -23.98 -16.80
N GLY A 325 -53.06 -24.64 -15.96
CA GLY A 325 -52.97 -26.08 -15.73
C GLY A 325 -53.24 -26.91 -16.99
N VAL A 326 -54.24 -26.52 -17.79
CA VAL A 326 -54.55 -27.17 -19.08
C VAL A 326 -53.43 -26.94 -20.10
N ALA A 327 -52.87 -25.73 -20.19
CA ALA A 327 -51.75 -25.45 -21.09
C ALA A 327 -50.49 -26.25 -20.73
N ALA A 328 -50.15 -26.35 -19.44
CA ALA A 328 -49.02 -27.15 -18.96
C ALA A 328 -49.21 -28.66 -19.22
N ALA A 329 -50.42 -29.18 -19.01
CA ALA A 329 -50.74 -30.57 -19.30
C ALA A 329 -50.68 -30.88 -20.80
N GLN A 330 -51.16 -29.99 -21.66
CA GLN A 330 -51.08 -30.13 -23.13
C GLN A 330 -49.63 -30.08 -23.64
N ALA A 331 -48.78 -29.24 -23.05
CA ALA A 331 -47.35 -29.20 -23.38
C ALA A 331 -46.64 -30.53 -23.03
N GLN A 332 -46.85 -31.06 -21.82
CA GLN A 332 -46.29 -32.35 -21.39
C GLN A 332 -46.82 -33.54 -22.22
N TYR A 333 -48.06 -33.46 -22.71
CA TYR A 333 -48.63 -34.50 -23.57
C TYR A 333 -48.01 -34.48 -24.99
N LYS A 334 -47.70 -33.30 -25.52
CA LYS A 334 -46.99 -33.13 -26.80
C LYS A 334 -45.58 -33.73 -26.78
N ASP A 335 -44.81 -33.47 -25.73
CA ASP A 335 -43.45 -34.01 -25.59
C ASP A 335 -43.44 -35.55 -25.52
N LYS A 336 -44.41 -36.15 -24.80
CA LYS A 336 -44.54 -37.62 -24.73
C LYS A 336 -44.95 -38.25 -26.07
N MET A 337 -45.77 -37.59 -26.87
CA MET A 337 -46.18 -38.08 -28.19
C MET A 337 -45.06 -38.03 -29.24
N ASN A 338 -44.10 -37.10 -29.11
CA ASN A 338 -42.97 -37.00 -30.03
C ASN A 338 -41.81 -37.97 -29.71
N GLY A 339 -41.78 -38.55 -28.50
CA GLY A 339 -40.68 -39.40 -28.04
C GLY A 339 -40.76 -40.89 -28.41
N THR A 340 -41.84 -41.37 -29.04
CA THR A 340 -42.07 -42.82 -29.26
C THR A 340 -42.70 -43.15 -30.63
N ASN A 341 -41.90 -43.05 -31.70
CA ASN A 341 -42.03 -43.80 -32.98
C ASN A 341 -40.80 -43.46 -33.86
N GLY A 342 -39.96 -44.41 -34.32
CA GLY A 342 -39.99 -45.86 -34.14
C GLY A 342 -38.60 -46.52 -34.30
N ILE A 343 -38.55 -47.82 -34.00
CA ILE A 343 -37.36 -48.70 -33.98
C ILE A 343 -37.42 -49.66 -35.19
N TYR A 344 -36.33 -50.39 -35.47
CA TYR A 344 -36.17 -51.54 -36.40
C TYR A 344 -35.88 -51.18 -37.88
N SER A 345 -34.99 -51.86 -38.63
CA SER A 345 -33.98 -52.92 -38.37
C SER A 345 -32.98 -52.97 -39.58
N SER A 346 -32.02 -53.89 -39.81
CA SER A 346 -31.62 -55.19 -39.21
C SER A 346 -30.15 -55.56 -39.56
N ALA A 347 -29.57 -56.54 -38.84
CA ALA A 347 -28.38 -57.37 -39.17
C ALA A 347 -27.01 -56.67 -39.40
N THR A 348 -25.85 -57.23 -39.01
CA THR A 348 -25.48 -58.65 -38.81
C THR A 348 -24.46 -58.81 -37.67
N ALA A 349 -24.41 -59.97 -37.01
CA ALA A 349 -23.48 -60.25 -35.92
C ALA A 349 -22.34 -61.21 -36.33
N THR A 350 -21.15 -61.02 -35.76
CA THR A 350 -20.12 -62.08 -35.62
C THR A 350 -19.28 -61.89 -34.35
N SER A 351 -19.36 -62.92 -33.50
CA SER A 351 -18.54 -63.30 -32.32
C SER A 351 -17.07 -62.84 -32.23
N SER A 352 -16.57 -62.55 -31.01
CA SER A 352 -15.82 -63.52 -30.16
C SER A 352 -14.90 -62.88 -29.07
N GLY A 353 -14.69 -63.59 -27.94
CA GLY A 353 -13.67 -63.36 -26.89
C GLY A 353 -13.97 -62.24 -25.85
N SER A 354 -14.10 -62.47 -24.53
CA SER A 354 -13.14 -62.94 -23.51
C SER A 354 -11.83 -62.10 -23.47
N SER A 355 -11.33 -61.55 -22.36
CA SER A 355 -11.56 -61.70 -20.90
C SER A 355 -11.04 -60.45 -20.14
N ALA A 356 -11.58 -60.03 -18.98
CA ALA A 356 -11.05 -60.27 -17.61
C ALA A 356 -9.53 -60.01 -17.41
N PHE A 357 -8.98 -59.43 -16.32
CA PHE A 357 -9.47 -58.80 -15.06
C PHE A 357 -8.23 -58.21 -14.30
N ASN A 358 -8.41 -57.22 -13.40
CA ASN A 358 -7.38 -56.67 -12.45
C ASN A 358 -6.08 -56.04 -13.05
N GLY A 359 -5.34 -55.17 -12.35
CA GLY A 359 -5.57 -54.51 -11.05
C GLY A 359 -4.33 -54.47 -10.14
N LYS A 360 -4.00 -53.28 -9.58
CA LYS A 360 -2.86 -52.97 -8.66
C LYS A 360 -1.46 -53.01 -9.32
N GLY A 361 -0.43 -52.27 -8.90
CA GLY A 361 -0.33 -51.18 -7.90
C GLY A 361 1.13 -50.96 -7.41
N TYR A 362 1.40 -49.79 -6.81
CA TYR A 362 2.57 -49.41 -5.96
C TYR A 362 4.00 -49.26 -6.55
N GLN A 363 4.64 -48.14 -6.12
CA GLN A 363 6.08 -47.85 -5.93
C GLN A 363 7.03 -47.93 -7.15
N GLN A 364 7.94 -46.97 -7.36
CA GLN A 364 8.71 -46.18 -6.39
C GLN A 364 8.47 -44.66 -6.44
#